data_AF-A0A8H8SAF6-F1
#
_entry.id   AF-A0A8H8SAF6-F1
#
_cell.length_a   1.000
_cell.length_b   1.000
_cell.length_c   1.000
_cell.angle_alpha   90.00
_cell.angle_beta   90.00
_cell.angle_gamma   90.00
#
_symmetry.space_group_name_H-M   'P 1'
#
loop_
_entity.id
_entity.type
_entity.pdbx_description
1 polymer ?
#
loop_
_entity_poly.entity_id
_entity_poly.type
_entity_poly.pdbx_seq_one_letter_code
_entity_poly.pdbx_strand_id
1 'polypeptide(L)'
;MNPKAPIPVLDCVSADLETMDYLDAYIYDTSMMHNALIRGFNSVVTQAAKIQPCEISAFATYVAAFCETLRRHCEGENEIIFPRLVTHVALDGSDNVAVLQKLERVEEWVREAVETPQKTDPMELKTAMEILAPAFASNMHDQVKQMSPTLLRPFTSCPELRALVDDDIMWIGQNSHMEYLLPFLFLHHDRTANAFWPGLPAEAKAAVPALVGMHSESWSYAPFSVNDIL
;
A
#
# COMPACT_ATOMS: atom_id res chain seq x y z
N MET A 1 -2.45 7.04 26.80
CA MET A 1 -2.61 7.95 25.65
C MET A 1 -3.85 7.52 24.89
N ASN A 2 -4.72 8.44 24.50
CA ASN A 2 -5.88 8.10 23.67
C ASN A 2 -5.39 7.51 22.33
N PRO A 3 -6.02 6.46 21.79
CA PRO A 3 -5.69 5.99 20.45
C PRO A 3 -5.88 7.16 19.48
N LYS A 4 -4.84 7.51 18.71
CA LYS A 4 -4.98 8.46 17.60
C LYS A 4 -6.06 7.91 16.66
N ALA A 5 -6.91 8.79 16.14
CA ALA A 5 -7.92 8.41 15.16
C ALA A 5 -7.25 7.70 13.95
N PRO A 6 -7.93 6.72 13.32
CA PRO A 6 -7.40 6.09 12.12
C PRO A 6 -7.14 7.14 11.04
N ILE A 7 -6.11 6.90 10.23
CA ILE A 7 -5.83 7.74 9.07
C ILE A 7 -7.01 7.61 8.10
N PRO A 8 -7.65 8.73 7.67
CA PRO A 8 -8.79 8.66 6.76
C PRO A 8 -8.34 8.14 5.39
N VAL A 9 -9.25 7.45 4.70
CA VAL A 9 -9.09 7.07 3.31
C VAL A 9 -9.40 8.26 2.40
N LEU A 10 -8.81 8.24 1.21
CA LEU A 10 -8.99 9.20 0.12
C LEU A 10 -10.27 8.91 -0.65
N ASP A 11 -10.79 9.93 -1.33
CA ASP A 11 -11.92 9.79 -2.24
C ASP A 11 -11.57 8.88 -3.43
N CYS A 12 -12.52 8.03 -3.82
CA CYS A 12 -12.40 7.15 -4.98
C CYS A 12 -13.62 7.32 -5.90
N VAL A 13 -13.54 6.71 -7.08
CA VAL A 13 -14.66 6.63 -8.03
C VAL A 13 -15.12 5.18 -8.18
N SER A 14 -16.43 4.97 -8.30
CA SER A 14 -17.01 3.66 -8.64
C SER A 14 -17.16 3.55 -10.15
N ALA A 15 -16.04 3.44 -10.86
CA ALA A 15 -15.98 3.35 -12.32
C ALA A 15 -14.83 2.46 -12.79
N ASP A 16 -14.97 1.92 -13.99
CA ASP A 16 -13.89 1.21 -14.66
C ASP A 16 -12.86 2.23 -15.19
N LEU A 17 -11.70 2.27 -14.54
CA LEU A 17 -10.63 3.22 -14.88
C LEU A 17 -10.07 3.01 -16.30
N GLU A 18 -10.17 1.79 -16.85
CA GLU A 18 -9.72 1.49 -18.21
C GLU A 18 -10.57 2.20 -19.28
N THR A 19 -11.79 2.60 -18.90
CA THR A 19 -12.73 3.30 -19.80
C THR A 19 -12.65 4.82 -19.71
N MET A 20 -11.85 5.36 -18.79
CA MET A 20 -11.70 6.79 -18.54
C MET A 20 -10.54 7.38 -19.36
N ASP A 21 -10.54 8.71 -19.55
CA ASP A 21 -9.30 9.44 -19.90
C ASP A 21 -8.30 9.17 -18.78
N TYR A 22 -7.16 8.56 -19.10
CA TYR A 22 -6.23 8.11 -18.06
C TYR A 22 -5.60 9.26 -17.26
N LEU A 23 -5.57 10.48 -17.81
CA LEU A 23 -5.18 11.66 -17.02
C LEU A 23 -6.18 11.95 -15.91
N ASP A 24 -7.47 11.69 -16.13
CA ASP A 24 -8.51 11.78 -15.10
C ASP A 24 -8.55 10.55 -14.19
N ALA A 25 -8.22 9.37 -14.71
CA ALA A 25 -8.23 8.12 -13.96
C ALA A 25 -7.08 8.00 -12.96
N TYR A 26 -5.90 8.54 -13.31
CA TYR A 26 -4.66 8.31 -12.55
C TYR A 26 -4.76 8.72 -11.08
N ILE A 27 -5.37 9.87 -10.78
CA ILE A 27 -5.58 10.31 -9.39
C ILE A 27 -6.39 9.29 -8.57
N TYR A 28 -7.37 8.62 -9.19
CA TYR A 28 -8.18 7.60 -8.53
C TYR A 28 -7.43 6.27 -8.42
N ASP A 29 -6.63 5.92 -9.42
CA ASP A 29 -5.77 4.73 -9.42
C ASP A 29 -4.79 4.78 -8.24
N THR A 30 -4.05 5.90 -8.11
CA THR A 30 -3.17 6.16 -6.97
C THR A 30 -3.94 6.20 -5.65
N SER A 31 -5.10 6.85 -5.62
CA SER A 31 -5.92 6.92 -4.39
C SER A 31 -6.34 5.54 -3.90
N MET A 32 -6.65 4.59 -4.79
CA MET A 32 -7.01 3.22 -4.42
C MET A 32 -5.81 2.44 -3.87
N MET A 33 -4.63 2.57 -4.47
CA MET A 33 -3.39 1.99 -3.93
C MET A 33 -3.06 2.57 -2.54
N HIS A 34 -3.12 3.90 -2.39
CA HIS A 34 -2.91 4.58 -1.12
C HIS A 34 -3.94 4.17 -0.07
N ASN A 35 -5.20 3.96 -0.47
CA ASN A 35 -6.24 3.49 0.43
C ASN A 35 -6.00 2.06 0.92
N ALA A 36 -5.47 1.17 0.08
CA ALA A 36 -5.04 -0.16 0.52
C ALA A 36 -3.93 -0.06 1.58
N LEU A 37 -2.91 0.77 1.34
CA LEU A 37 -1.83 1.03 2.28
C LEU A 37 -2.33 1.66 3.59
N ILE A 38 -3.22 2.65 3.53
CA ILE A 38 -3.83 3.31 4.70
C ILE A 38 -4.61 2.30 5.55
N ARG A 39 -5.39 1.41 4.93
CA ARG A 39 -6.09 0.36 5.67
C ARG A 39 -5.12 -0.64 6.30
N GLY A 40 -4.04 -0.99 5.60
CA GLY A 40 -2.96 -1.83 6.14
C GLY A 40 -2.35 -1.20 7.39
N PHE A 41 -1.95 0.07 7.29
CA PHE A 41 -1.40 0.87 8.39
C PHE A 41 -2.36 0.90 9.59
N ASN A 42 -3.63 1.25 9.35
CA ASN A 42 -4.64 1.35 10.41
C ASN A 42 -4.89 0.01 11.10
N SER A 43 -4.86 -1.10 10.35
CA SER A 43 -4.97 -2.44 10.91
C SER A 43 -3.77 -2.75 11.80
N VAL A 44 -2.53 -2.53 11.33
CA VAL A 44 -1.32 -2.77 12.14
C VAL A 44 -1.37 -1.99 13.46
N VAL A 45 -1.70 -0.70 13.42
CA VAL A 45 -1.83 0.12 14.64
C VAL A 45 -2.89 -0.41 15.59
N THR A 46 -4.04 -0.87 15.05
CA THR A 46 -5.15 -1.39 15.85
C THR A 46 -4.80 -2.72 16.52
N GLN A 47 -4.08 -3.59 15.82
CA GLN A 47 -3.75 -4.95 16.29
C GLN A 47 -2.51 -4.99 17.18
N ALA A 48 -1.51 -4.13 16.95
CA ALA A 48 -0.27 -4.08 17.73
C ALA A 48 -0.52 -3.94 19.25
N ALA A 49 -1.61 -3.27 19.65
CA ALA A 49 -1.97 -3.10 21.05
C ALA A 49 -2.69 -4.31 21.69
N LYS A 50 -3.08 -5.31 20.90
CA LYS A 50 -3.96 -6.42 21.32
C LYS A 50 -3.38 -7.81 21.09
N ILE A 51 -2.33 -7.89 20.27
CA ILE A 51 -1.75 -9.15 19.82
C ILE A 51 -1.24 -10.00 21.00
N GLN A 52 -1.58 -11.28 21.01
CA GLN A 52 -1.10 -12.22 22.01
C GLN A 52 0.26 -12.81 21.61
N PRO A 53 1.08 -13.27 22.57
CA PRO A 53 2.39 -13.86 22.26
C PRO A 53 2.36 -15.02 21.27
N CYS A 54 1.30 -15.84 21.27
CA CYS A 54 1.14 -16.94 20.33
C CYS A 54 0.79 -16.50 18.90
N GLU A 55 0.34 -15.26 18.73
CA GLU A 55 -0.07 -14.68 17.45
C GLU A 55 1.05 -13.86 16.79
N ILE A 56 2.14 -13.56 17.52
CA ILE A 56 3.23 -12.68 17.07
C ILE A 56 3.81 -13.14 15.73
N SER A 57 4.01 -14.44 15.51
CA SER A 57 4.59 -14.92 14.25
C SER A 57 3.68 -14.63 13.04
N ALA A 58 2.39 -14.98 13.13
CA ALA A 58 1.43 -14.71 12.07
C ALA A 58 1.27 -13.20 11.83
N PHE A 59 1.24 -12.41 12.91
CA PHE A 59 1.14 -10.96 12.81
C PHE A 59 2.40 -10.32 12.23
N ALA A 60 3.59 -10.82 12.58
CA ALA A 60 4.85 -10.35 11.99
C ALA A 60 4.89 -10.57 10.48
N THR A 61 4.40 -11.71 9.98
CA THR A 61 4.26 -11.94 8.54
C THR A 61 3.26 -10.97 7.90
N TYR A 62 2.15 -10.64 8.56
CA TYR A 62 1.22 -9.61 8.07
C TYR A 62 1.86 -8.21 8.00
N VAL A 63 2.60 -7.83 9.04
CA VAL A 63 3.34 -6.55 9.08
C VAL A 63 4.44 -6.55 8.02
N ALA A 64 5.10 -7.68 7.77
CA ALA A 64 6.08 -7.84 6.71
C ALA A 64 5.48 -7.56 5.33
N ALA A 65 4.29 -8.10 5.05
CA ALA A 65 3.57 -7.83 3.80
C ALA A 65 3.24 -6.33 3.65
N PHE A 66 2.77 -5.68 4.73
CA PHE A 66 2.56 -4.23 4.72
C PHE A 66 3.84 -3.44 4.41
N CYS A 67 4.94 -3.75 5.11
CA CYS A 67 6.22 -3.06 4.89
C CYS A 67 6.76 -3.27 3.48
N GLU A 68 6.72 -4.51 2.99
CA GLU A 68 7.16 -4.87 1.66
C GLU A 68 6.37 -4.11 0.58
N THR A 69 5.03 -4.14 0.67
CA THR A 69 4.18 -3.46 -0.31
C THR A 69 4.33 -1.94 -0.26
N LEU A 70 4.39 -1.34 0.93
CA LEU A 70 4.66 0.10 1.08
C LEU A 70 6.04 0.48 0.52
N ARG A 71 7.06 -0.31 0.82
CA ARG A 71 8.41 -0.08 0.34
C ARG A 71 8.46 -0.11 -1.19
N ARG A 72 7.90 -1.16 -1.79
CA ARG A 72 7.89 -1.33 -3.24
C ARG A 72 7.09 -0.25 -3.95
N HIS A 73 5.97 0.19 -3.38
CA HIS A 73 5.23 1.35 -3.87
C HIS A 73 6.11 2.62 -3.91
N CYS A 74 6.73 2.98 -2.77
CA CYS A 74 7.57 4.16 -2.69
C CYS A 74 8.82 4.10 -3.59
N GLU A 75 9.45 2.92 -3.69
CA GLU A 75 10.62 2.71 -4.55
C GLU A 75 10.23 2.76 -6.04
N GLY A 76 9.10 2.16 -6.44
CA GLY A 76 8.59 2.22 -7.82
C GLY A 76 8.30 3.65 -8.25
N GLU A 77 7.60 4.42 -7.41
CA GLU A 77 7.38 5.84 -7.67
C GLU A 77 8.69 6.63 -7.85
N ASN A 78 9.69 6.41 -7.00
CA ASN A 78 10.97 7.11 -7.06
C ASN A 78 11.84 6.70 -8.26
N GLU A 79 11.77 5.43 -8.68
CA GLU A 79 12.57 4.88 -9.78
C GLU A 79 11.91 5.10 -11.14
N ILE A 80 10.58 5.05 -11.20
CA ILE A 80 9.79 5.06 -12.42
C ILE A 80 9.01 6.36 -12.53
N ILE A 81 8.03 6.64 -11.67
CA ILE A 81 7.08 7.76 -11.88
C ILE A 81 7.75 9.13 -11.76
N PHE A 82 8.29 9.47 -10.59
CA PHE A 82 8.73 10.81 -10.23
C PHE A 82 9.84 11.38 -11.11
N PRO A 83 10.85 10.61 -11.55
CA PRO A 83 11.88 11.14 -12.44
C PRO A 83 11.34 11.72 -13.75
N ARG A 84 10.14 11.28 -14.20
CA ARG A 84 9.50 11.79 -15.43
C ARG A 84 8.52 12.92 -15.14
N LEU A 85 8.09 13.11 -13.89
CA LEU A 85 7.12 14.13 -13.49
C LEU A 85 7.74 15.32 -12.73
N VAL A 86 8.89 15.16 -12.08
CA VAL A 86 9.52 16.14 -11.16
C VAL A 86 9.82 17.49 -11.80
N THR A 87 10.00 17.55 -13.13
CA THR A 87 10.19 18.82 -13.85
C THR A 87 8.93 19.67 -13.90
N HIS A 88 7.78 19.11 -13.52
CA HIS A 88 6.46 19.67 -13.76
C HIS A 88 5.55 19.68 -12.52
N VAL A 89 5.78 18.78 -11.58
CA VAL A 89 5.04 18.70 -10.31
C VAL A 89 6.01 18.62 -9.14
N ALA A 90 5.55 18.99 -7.95
CA ALA A 90 6.35 18.97 -6.72
C ALA A 90 6.45 17.55 -6.12
N LEU A 91 6.87 16.57 -6.94
CA LEU A 91 7.12 15.19 -6.54
C LEU A 91 8.57 14.84 -6.88
N ASP A 92 9.47 14.99 -5.91
CA ASP A 92 10.91 14.70 -6.06
C ASP A 92 11.35 13.42 -5.33
N GLY A 93 10.40 12.70 -4.72
CA GLY A 93 10.65 11.48 -3.96
C GLY A 93 11.17 11.69 -2.54
N SER A 94 11.40 12.93 -2.09
CA SER A 94 11.89 13.21 -0.74
C SER A 94 10.92 12.74 0.36
N ASP A 95 9.61 12.88 0.13
CA ASP A 95 8.59 12.38 1.06
C ASP A 95 8.58 10.85 1.15
N ASN A 96 8.76 10.15 0.02
CA ASN A 96 8.94 8.69 0.00
C ASN A 96 10.20 8.27 0.78
N VAL A 97 11.32 8.97 0.61
CA VAL A 97 12.54 8.71 1.40
C VAL A 97 12.28 8.90 2.89
N ALA A 98 11.54 9.93 3.29
CA ALA A 98 11.20 10.19 4.69
C ALA A 98 10.26 9.13 5.29
N VAL A 99 9.38 8.53 4.48
CA VAL A 99 8.55 7.38 4.85
C VAL A 99 9.42 6.12 5.02
N LEU A 100 10.24 5.79 4.02
CA LEU A 100 11.10 4.60 4.02
C LEU A 100 12.07 4.59 5.20
N GLN A 101 12.70 5.72 5.53
CA GLN A 101 13.58 5.85 6.70
C GLN A 101 12.88 5.53 8.03
N LYS A 102 11.58 5.85 8.15
CA LYS A 102 10.81 5.54 9.36
C LYS A 102 10.27 4.11 9.33
N LEU A 103 10.04 3.57 8.13
CA LEU A 103 9.63 2.18 7.92
C LEU A 103 10.70 1.19 8.36
N GLU A 104 11.99 1.56 8.25
CA GLU A 104 13.12 0.73 8.69
C GLU A 104 12.96 0.21 10.12
N ARG A 105 12.45 1.03 11.05
CA ARG A 105 12.23 0.59 12.44
C ARG A 105 11.09 -0.44 12.56
N VAL A 106 10.07 -0.34 11.71
CA VAL A 106 8.99 -1.35 11.65
C VAL A 106 9.54 -2.66 11.08
N GLU A 107 10.38 -2.59 10.07
CA GLU A 107 11.04 -3.77 9.49
C GLU A 107 12.04 -4.43 10.44
N GLU A 108 12.75 -3.65 11.26
CA GLU A 108 13.56 -4.18 12.37
C GLU A 108 12.71 -5.01 13.32
N TRP A 109 11.57 -4.46 13.76
CA TRP A 109 10.64 -5.19 14.63
C TRP A 109 10.15 -6.49 13.96
N VAL A 110 9.85 -6.45 12.66
CA VAL A 110 9.48 -7.68 11.90
C VAL A 110 10.61 -8.71 11.94
N ARG A 111 11.86 -8.31 11.69
CA ARG A 111 13.01 -9.24 11.75
C ARG A 111 13.15 -9.85 13.15
N GLU A 112 13.08 -9.04 14.19
CA GLU A 112 13.15 -9.49 15.59
C GLU A 112 12.00 -10.46 15.93
N ALA A 113 10.79 -10.19 15.44
CA ALA A 113 9.59 -11.01 15.62
C ALA A 113 9.67 -12.36 14.91
N VAL A 114 10.31 -12.42 13.74
CA VAL A 114 10.56 -13.69 13.04
C VAL A 114 11.63 -14.51 13.75
N GLU A 115 12.71 -13.88 14.23
CA GLU A 115 13.81 -14.57 14.88
C GLU A 115 13.47 -15.05 16.30
N THR A 116 12.76 -14.23 17.07
CA THR A 116 12.51 -14.47 18.51
C THR A 116 11.12 -14.05 18.97
N PRO A 117 10.03 -14.61 18.40
CA PRO A 117 8.66 -14.14 18.62
C PRO A 117 8.24 -14.09 20.10
N GLN A 118 8.73 -15.00 20.94
CA GLN A 118 8.38 -15.04 22.37
C GLN A 118 9.01 -13.91 23.20
N LYS A 119 9.99 -13.20 22.64
CA LYS A 119 10.71 -12.09 23.30
C LYS A 119 10.36 -10.73 22.73
N THR A 120 9.71 -10.69 21.57
CA THR A 120 9.34 -9.46 20.89
C THR A 120 8.25 -8.73 21.65
N ASP A 121 8.44 -7.43 21.88
CA ASP A 121 7.46 -6.57 22.50
C ASP A 121 6.56 -5.91 21.43
N PRO A 122 5.25 -6.18 21.40
CA PRO A 122 4.32 -5.50 20.48
C PRO A 122 4.22 -3.98 20.70
N MET A 123 4.60 -3.48 21.87
CA MET A 123 4.59 -2.04 22.16
C MET A 123 5.70 -1.30 21.40
N GLU A 124 6.78 -1.98 21.03
CA GLU A 124 7.82 -1.40 20.18
C GLU A 124 7.29 -1.14 18.76
N LEU A 125 6.54 -2.10 18.20
CA LEU A 125 5.86 -1.91 16.92
C LEU A 125 4.89 -0.74 16.98
N LYS A 126 4.05 -0.67 18.01
CA LYS A 126 3.10 0.44 18.19
C LYS A 126 3.83 1.79 18.21
N THR A 127 4.96 1.86 18.92
CA THR A 127 5.79 3.08 18.99
C THR A 127 6.38 3.43 17.62
N ALA A 128 6.91 2.45 16.88
CA ALA A 128 7.44 2.63 15.54
C ALA A 128 6.35 3.15 14.57
N MET A 129 5.15 2.57 14.62
CA MET A 129 4.01 3.00 13.81
C MET A 129 3.56 4.43 14.17
N GLU A 130 3.56 4.80 15.45
CA GLU A 130 3.24 6.17 15.89
C GLU A 130 4.25 7.22 15.38
N ILE A 131 5.52 6.84 15.23
CA ILE A 131 6.59 7.66 14.66
C ILE A 131 6.44 7.75 13.13
N LEU A 132 6.09 6.66 12.46
CA LEU A 132 5.82 6.61 11.01
C LEU A 132 4.59 7.43 10.62
N ALA A 133 3.54 7.43 11.46
CA ALA A 133 2.22 7.94 11.14
C ALA A 133 2.18 9.34 10.48
N PRO A 134 2.89 10.38 10.98
CA PRO A 134 2.79 11.71 10.39
C PRO A 134 3.36 11.77 8.97
N ALA A 135 4.51 11.14 8.73
CA ALA A 135 5.14 11.11 7.40
C ALA A 135 4.28 10.30 6.44
N PHE A 136 3.82 9.13 6.86
CA PHE A 136 2.95 8.27 6.05
C PHE A 136 1.63 8.99 5.69
N ALA A 137 0.96 9.61 6.67
CA ALA A 137 -0.30 10.32 6.43
C ALA A 137 -0.13 11.48 5.45
N SER A 138 0.91 12.31 5.61
CA SER A 138 1.19 13.42 4.68
C SER A 138 1.48 12.88 3.29
N ASN A 139 2.37 11.89 3.16
CA ASN A 139 2.77 11.32 1.88
C ASN A 139 1.55 10.80 1.09
N MET A 140 0.73 9.95 1.71
CA MET A 140 -0.43 9.35 1.07
C MET A 140 -1.45 10.41 0.58
N HIS A 141 -1.63 11.51 1.33
CA HIS A 141 -2.63 12.53 0.98
C HIS A 141 -2.10 13.64 0.07
N ASP A 142 -0.86 14.05 0.24
CA ASP A 142 -0.29 15.19 -0.49
C ASP A 142 0.17 14.79 -1.89
N GLN A 143 0.69 13.58 -2.07
CA GLN A 143 1.09 13.07 -3.38
C GLN A 143 -0.08 13.05 -4.37
N VAL A 144 -1.25 12.58 -3.96
CA VAL A 144 -2.46 12.51 -4.80
C VAL A 144 -2.87 13.89 -5.33
N LYS A 145 -2.66 14.96 -4.55
CA LYS A 145 -2.96 16.33 -5.00
C LYS A 145 -2.05 16.75 -6.16
N GLN A 146 -0.80 16.29 -6.16
CA GLN A 146 0.17 16.56 -7.22
C GLN A 146 -0.08 15.72 -8.47
N MET A 147 -0.81 14.62 -8.35
CA MET A 147 -1.19 13.74 -9.47
C MET A 147 -2.51 14.15 -10.15
N SER A 148 -3.01 15.35 -9.88
CA SER A 148 -4.27 15.81 -10.46
C SER A 148 -4.17 16.04 -11.98
N PRO A 149 -5.28 15.86 -12.73
CA PRO A 149 -5.27 16.04 -14.18
C PRO A 149 -4.89 17.47 -14.58
N THR A 150 -5.29 18.46 -13.77
CA THR A 150 -4.96 19.87 -13.96
C THR A 150 -3.46 20.13 -13.99
N LEU A 151 -2.69 19.39 -13.18
CA LEU A 151 -1.24 19.55 -13.11
C LEU A 151 -0.50 18.72 -14.16
N LEU A 152 -1.04 17.56 -14.54
CA LEU A 152 -0.39 16.64 -15.48
C LEU A 152 -0.67 16.95 -16.96
N ARG A 153 -1.90 17.35 -17.30
CA ARG A 153 -2.34 17.63 -18.68
C ARG A 153 -1.42 18.57 -19.49
N PRO A 154 -0.79 19.60 -18.91
CA PRO A 154 0.12 20.46 -19.68
C PRO A 154 1.42 19.79 -20.13
N PHE A 155 1.79 18.64 -19.56
CA PHE A 155 3.15 18.08 -19.70
C PHE A 155 3.20 16.62 -20.13
N THR A 156 2.07 15.92 -20.13
CA THR A 156 1.98 14.55 -20.61
C THR A 156 0.63 14.29 -21.26
N SER A 157 0.57 13.25 -22.09
CA SER A 157 -0.65 12.75 -22.72
C SER A 157 -1.15 11.47 -22.05
N CYS A 158 -2.41 11.09 -22.29
CA CYS A 158 -2.94 9.85 -21.74
C CYS A 158 -2.10 8.61 -22.10
N PRO A 159 -1.65 8.42 -23.36
CA PRO A 159 -0.82 7.27 -23.72
C PRO A 159 0.55 7.26 -23.02
N GLU A 160 1.18 8.42 -22.85
CA GLU A 160 2.48 8.54 -22.18
C GLU A 160 2.35 8.23 -20.68
N LEU A 161 1.34 8.80 -20.00
CA LEU A 161 1.09 8.52 -18.59
C LEU A 161 0.71 7.05 -18.38
N ARG A 162 -0.12 6.47 -19.26
CA ARG A 162 -0.50 5.06 -19.19
C ARG A 162 0.73 4.15 -19.31
N ALA A 163 1.58 4.39 -20.32
CA ALA A 163 2.81 3.64 -20.49
C ALA A 163 3.76 3.77 -19.29
N LEU A 164 3.87 4.97 -18.71
CA LEU A 164 4.68 5.20 -17.52
C LEU A 164 4.17 4.42 -16.30
N VAL A 165 2.86 4.38 -16.08
CA VAL A 165 2.29 3.60 -14.97
C VAL A 165 2.39 2.09 -15.25
N ASP A 166 2.28 1.65 -16.50
CA ASP A 166 2.47 0.24 -16.86
C ASP A 166 3.91 -0.21 -16.61
N ASP A 167 4.90 0.64 -16.89
CA ASP A 167 6.30 0.42 -16.55
C ASP A 167 6.49 0.29 -15.02
N ASP A 168 5.79 1.12 -14.24
CA ASP A 168 5.83 1.07 -12.77
C ASP A 168 5.20 -0.21 -12.21
N ILE A 169 4.01 -0.58 -12.70
CA ILE A 169 3.34 -1.84 -12.34
C ILE A 169 4.24 -3.04 -12.67
N MET A 170 4.89 -3.03 -13.84
CA MET A 170 5.83 -4.08 -14.22
C MET A 170 7.04 -4.12 -13.29
N TRP A 171 7.60 -2.95 -12.96
CA TRP A 171 8.73 -2.85 -12.03
C TRP A 171 8.35 -3.38 -10.65
N ILE A 172 7.20 -2.96 -10.10
CA ILE A 172 6.67 -3.44 -8.82
C ILE A 172 6.51 -4.96 -8.88
N GLY A 173 5.88 -5.51 -9.91
CA GLY A 173 5.69 -6.96 -10.05
C GLY A 173 6.98 -7.77 -10.13
N GLN A 174 8.06 -7.19 -10.67
CA GLN A 174 9.38 -7.83 -10.75
C GLN A 174 10.20 -7.73 -9.45
N ASN A 175 9.92 -6.72 -8.62
CA ASN A 175 10.68 -6.44 -7.41
C ASN A 175 9.94 -6.81 -6.12
N SER A 176 8.68 -7.25 -6.22
CA SER A 176 7.83 -7.59 -5.07
C SER A 176 7.69 -9.08 -4.83
N HIS A 177 7.40 -9.42 -3.58
CA HIS A 177 6.93 -10.75 -3.19
C HIS A 177 5.46 -10.90 -3.58
N MET A 178 5.18 -11.64 -4.65
CA MET A 178 3.81 -11.78 -5.18
C MET A 178 2.86 -12.45 -4.18
N GLU A 179 3.39 -13.28 -3.28
CA GLU A 179 2.70 -13.86 -2.13
C GLU A 179 2.24 -12.83 -1.08
N TYR A 180 2.80 -11.62 -1.09
CA TYR A 180 2.38 -10.49 -0.27
C TYR A 180 1.57 -9.48 -1.07
N LEU A 181 2.13 -9.01 -2.19
CA LEU A 181 1.54 -7.95 -3.00
C LEU A 181 0.10 -8.28 -3.43
N LEU A 182 -0.13 -9.44 -4.06
CA LEU A 182 -1.45 -9.75 -4.60
C LEU A 182 -2.51 -9.89 -3.49
N PRO A 183 -2.32 -10.74 -2.46
CA PRO A 183 -3.25 -10.76 -1.34
C PRO A 183 -3.48 -9.38 -0.70
N PHE A 184 -2.44 -8.56 -0.56
CA PHE A 184 -2.56 -7.22 0.04
C PHE A 184 -3.47 -6.31 -0.80
N LEU A 185 -3.27 -6.21 -2.12
CA LEU A 185 -4.13 -5.40 -2.99
C LEU A 185 -5.60 -5.83 -2.87
N PHE A 186 -5.86 -7.14 -2.82
CA PHE A 186 -7.20 -7.68 -2.78
C PHE A 186 -7.87 -7.54 -1.41
N LEU A 187 -7.17 -7.89 -0.33
CA LEU A 187 -7.72 -7.91 1.03
C LEU A 187 -7.75 -6.53 1.70
N HIS A 188 -7.16 -5.50 1.08
CA HIS A 188 -7.16 -4.12 1.59
C HIS A 188 -7.92 -3.13 0.70
N HIS A 189 -8.54 -3.60 -0.38
CA HIS A 189 -9.38 -2.79 -1.24
C HIS A 189 -10.87 -2.98 -0.93
N ASP A 190 -11.58 -1.86 -0.80
CA ASP A 190 -13.02 -1.87 -0.63
C ASP A 190 -13.71 -1.98 -2.00
N ARG A 191 -14.18 -3.19 -2.31
CA ARG A 191 -14.85 -3.46 -3.60
C ARG A 191 -16.16 -2.70 -3.77
N THR A 192 -16.78 -2.23 -2.69
CA THR A 192 -17.98 -1.39 -2.77
C THR A 192 -17.65 0.03 -3.25
N ALA A 193 -16.43 0.50 -2.96
CA ALA A 193 -15.93 1.76 -3.48
C ALA A 193 -15.58 1.66 -4.97
N ASN A 194 -14.93 0.57 -5.39
CA ASN A 194 -14.65 0.29 -6.80
C ASN A 194 -14.52 -1.22 -7.05
N ALA A 195 -15.33 -1.80 -7.94
CA ALA A 195 -15.30 -3.24 -8.20
C ALA A 195 -14.23 -3.68 -9.23
N PHE A 196 -13.63 -2.74 -9.96
CA PHE A 196 -12.74 -2.97 -11.11
C PHE A 196 -11.26 -2.95 -10.74
N TRP A 197 -10.86 -2.14 -9.75
CA TRP A 197 -9.49 -2.10 -9.23
C TRP A 197 -9.14 -3.41 -8.48
N PRO A 198 -7.90 -3.95 -8.61
CA PRO A 198 -6.70 -3.38 -9.24
C PRO A 198 -6.52 -3.61 -10.75
N GLY A 199 -7.58 -3.94 -11.52
CA GLY A 199 -7.44 -4.08 -12.98
C GLY A 199 -6.52 -5.23 -13.44
N LEU A 200 -6.25 -6.21 -12.57
CA LEU A 200 -5.28 -7.28 -12.87
C LEU A 200 -5.77 -8.28 -13.94
N PRO A 201 -4.83 -8.93 -14.66
CA PRO A 201 -5.15 -10.05 -15.55
C PRO A 201 -5.90 -11.19 -14.86
N ALA A 202 -6.66 -11.98 -15.63
CA ALA A 202 -7.47 -13.07 -15.10
C ALA A 202 -6.63 -14.13 -14.37
N GLU A 203 -5.41 -14.39 -14.86
CA GLU A 203 -4.46 -15.32 -14.28
C GLU A 203 -4.01 -14.86 -12.88
N ALA A 204 -3.72 -13.58 -12.71
CA ALA A 204 -3.34 -13.00 -11.42
C ALA A 204 -4.52 -13.07 -10.44
N LYS A 205 -5.74 -12.75 -10.89
CA LYS A 205 -6.97 -12.90 -10.08
C LYS A 205 -7.20 -14.34 -9.63
N ALA A 206 -7.00 -15.31 -10.53
CA ALA A 206 -7.17 -16.73 -10.22
C ALA A 206 -6.15 -17.28 -9.22
N ALA A 207 -4.96 -16.65 -9.12
CA ALA A 207 -3.92 -17.05 -8.17
C ALA A 207 -4.21 -16.61 -6.71
N VAL A 208 -5.03 -15.57 -6.51
CA VAL A 208 -5.25 -14.94 -5.19
C VAL A 208 -5.67 -15.93 -4.12
N PRO A 209 -6.66 -16.84 -4.31
CA PRO A 209 -7.06 -17.76 -3.25
C PRO A 209 -5.92 -18.67 -2.77
N ALA A 210 -5.05 -19.11 -3.68
CA ALA A 210 -3.90 -19.95 -3.34
C ALA A 210 -2.85 -19.15 -2.55
N LEU A 211 -2.57 -17.91 -2.96
CA LEU A 211 -1.61 -17.02 -2.28
C LEU A 211 -2.10 -16.61 -0.88
N VAL A 212 -3.40 -16.33 -0.73
CA VAL A 212 -4.03 -16.11 0.59
C VAL A 212 -3.90 -17.37 1.45
N GLY A 213 -4.04 -18.57 0.87
CA GLY A 213 -3.84 -19.83 1.57
C GLY A 213 -2.45 -20.00 2.19
N MET A 214 -1.39 -19.47 1.56
CA MET A 214 0.00 -19.60 2.02
C MET A 214 0.24 -18.94 3.38
N HIS A 215 -0.46 -17.85 3.68
CA HIS A 215 -0.33 -17.08 4.92
C HIS A 215 -1.70 -16.80 5.57
N SER A 216 -2.60 -17.79 5.54
CA SER A 216 -4.00 -17.62 5.96
C SER A 216 -4.17 -17.02 7.37
N GLU A 217 -3.33 -17.42 8.32
CA GLU A 217 -3.34 -16.85 9.68
C GLU A 217 -2.97 -15.36 9.69
N SER A 218 -2.00 -14.95 8.87
CA SER A 218 -1.59 -13.55 8.72
C SER A 218 -2.67 -12.70 8.06
N TRP A 219 -3.40 -13.25 7.09
CA TRP A 219 -4.47 -12.52 6.41
C TRP A 219 -5.72 -12.31 7.28
N SER A 220 -5.80 -12.94 8.46
CA SER A 220 -6.87 -12.64 9.43
C SER A 220 -6.81 -11.20 9.98
N TYR A 221 -5.67 -10.51 9.83
CA TYR A 221 -5.52 -9.10 10.20
C TYR A 221 -5.89 -8.12 9.08
N ALA A 222 -6.19 -8.61 7.87
CA ALA A 222 -6.62 -7.74 6.78
C ALA A 222 -8.05 -7.20 7.03
N PRO A 223 -8.40 -6.02 6.48
CA PRO A 223 -9.72 -5.43 6.70
C PRO A 223 -10.85 -6.18 5.97
N PHE A 224 -10.53 -6.91 4.90
CA PHE A 224 -11.47 -7.73 4.13
C PHE A 224 -10.97 -9.17 4.02
N SER A 225 -11.89 -10.09 3.73
CA SER A 225 -11.62 -11.52 3.55
C SER A 225 -11.72 -11.93 2.09
N VAL A 226 -11.18 -13.10 1.76
CA VAL A 226 -11.28 -13.66 0.40
C VAL A 226 -12.74 -13.85 -0.07
N ASN A 227 -13.67 -14.05 0.87
CA ASN A 227 -15.09 -14.20 0.57
C ASN A 227 -15.77 -12.87 0.20
N ASP A 228 -15.15 -11.74 0.53
CA ASP A 228 -15.64 -10.42 0.14
C ASP A 228 -15.19 -10.05 -1.30
N ILE A 229 -14.39 -10.93 -1.92
CA ILE A 229 -13.64 -10.65 -3.15
C ILE A 229 -13.99 -11.61 -4.28
N LEU A 230 -14.42 -12.83 -3.97
CA LEU A 230 -14.96 -13.80 -4.94
C LEU A 230 -16.46 -13.61 -5.14
#